data_AF-A0A1H1AEZ0-F1
#
_entry.id   AF-A0A1H1AEZ0-F1
#
_cell.length_a   1.000
_cell.length_b   1.000
_cell.length_c   1.000
_cell.angle_alpha   90.00
_cell.angle_beta   90.00
_cell.angle_gamma   90.00
#
_symmetry.space_group_name_H-M   'P 1'
#
loop_
_entity.id
_entity.type
_entity.pdbx_description
1 polymer ?
#
loop_
_entity_poly.entity_id
_entity_poly.type
_entity_poly.pdbx_seq_one_letter_code
_entity_poly.pdbx_strand_id
1 'polypeptide(L)'
;MLGAVSADAAAAAGPGSGTGAGLIAFFAYLVRTGALVEGTANALRTGCRRVLEDEPGWEELDLRSLDVDAVLARFRARHRGELAERSLSNYDQRFRTSVAMYRKWLVDDPTWRPATRARRDGAGRRAAPERAPAPLQAVPALGAAVGAILDAARASGDGGPPAPARRSAEPSAPASAATAGATAGATAGATAGAALLHYPFPLRRGLRVDLALPEDLSAAEAARLAAFVRALAVDPAGPGEPTQPQQPGQQPDGPGRG
;
A
#
# COMPACT_ATOMS: atom_id res chain seq x y z
N MET A 1 -7.29 -6.89 -32.20
CA MET A 1 -8.38 -7.13 -31.25
C MET A 1 -7.80 -7.76 -29.99
N LEU A 2 -7.19 -6.95 -29.12
CA LEU A 2 -6.66 -7.39 -27.83
C LEU A 2 -7.55 -6.80 -26.74
N GLY A 3 -7.96 -7.66 -25.81
CA GLY A 3 -9.15 -7.50 -24.97
C GLY A 3 -9.08 -6.32 -24.01
N ALA A 4 -10.20 -5.60 -23.95
CA ALA A 4 -10.58 -4.81 -22.80
C ALA A 4 -10.85 -5.77 -21.62
N VAL A 5 -9.78 -6.24 -20.97
CA VAL A 5 -9.89 -6.84 -19.64
C VAL A 5 -10.05 -5.68 -18.67
N SER A 6 -11.26 -5.61 -18.14
CA SER A 6 -11.91 -4.44 -17.56
C SER A 6 -11.37 -4.08 -16.18
N ALA A 7 -11.63 -2.83 -15.76
CA ALA A 7 -11.58 -2.38 -14.37
C ALA A 7 -12.30 -3.31 -13.36
N ASP A 8 -13.13 -4.23 -13.87
CA ASP A 8 -13.81 -5.31 -13.16
C ASP A 8 -12.86 -6.36 -12.56
N ALA A 9 -11.77 -6.73 -13.25
CA ALA A 9 -10.80 -7.69 -12.73
C ALA A 9 -10.04 -7.15 -11.49
N ALA A 10 -9.74 -5.85 -11.50
CA ALA A 10 -9.19 -5.16 -10.34
C ALA A 10 -10.20 -5.02 -9.17
N ALA A 11 -11.51 -5.12 -9.43
CA ALA A 11 -12.52 -5.15 -8.38
C ALA A 11 -12.70 -6.56 -7.79
N ALA A 12 -12.52 -7.61 -8.61
CA ALA A 12 -12.57 -9.00 -8.17
C ALA A 12 -11.33 -9.41 -7.34
N ALA A 13 -10.15 -8.88 -7.69
CA ALA A 13 -8.94 -9.06 -6.90
C ALA A 13 -9.04 -8.24 -5.61
N GLY A 14 -9.26 -8.91 -4.48
CA GLY A 14 -9.21 -8.28 -3.17
C GLY A 14 -7.86 -7.59 -2.94
N PRO A 15 -7.80 -6.53 -2.11
CA PRO A 15 -6.56 -5.81 -1.84
C PRO A 15 -5.46 -6.74 -1.30
N GLY A 16 -5.80 -7.91 -0.71
CA GLY A 16 -4.86 -8.91 -0.18
C GLY A 16 -4.29 -9.92 -1.18
N SER A 17 -4.61 -9.85 -2.48
CA SER A 17 -4.28 -10.90 -3.44
C SER A 17 -2.76 -11.11 -3.64
N GLY A 18 -1.96 -10.07 -3.41
CA GLY A 18 -0.54 -10.07 -3.75
C GLY A 18 -0.23 -9.84 -5.23
N THR A 19 -1.25 -9.60 -6.07
CA THR A 19 -1.07 -9.41 -7.52
C THR A 19 -1.04 -7.93 -7.92
N GLY A 20 -0.74 -7.64 -9.20
CA GLY A 20 -0.82 -6.29 -9.76
C GLY A 20 -2.21 -5.66 -9.63
N ALA A 21 -3.27 -6.42 -9.88
CA ALA A 21 -4.64 -5.98 -9.63
C ALA A 21 -4.89 -5.69 -8.14
N GLY A 22 -4.38 -6.54 -7.25
CA GLY A 22 -4.45 -6.33 -5.80
C GLY A 22 -3.78 -5.05 -5.33
N LEU A 23 -2.63 -4.67 -5.93
CA LEU A 23 -1.96 -3.39 -5.65
C LEU A 23 -2.85 -2.18 -5.99
N ILE A 24 -3.59 -2.26 -7.10
CA ILE A 24 -4.52 -1.20 -7.50
C ILE A 24 -5.72 -1.15 -6.53
N ALA A 25 -6.28 -2.30 -6.15
CA ALA A 25 -7.35 -2.41 -5.17
C ALA A 25 -6.91 -1.94 -3.77
N PHE A 26 -5.65 -2.19 -3.40
CA PHE A 26 -5.04 -1.75 -2.14
C PHE A 26 -5.08 -0.24 -1.98
N PHE A 27 -4.81 0.56 -3.02
CA PHE A 27 -4.94 2.01 -2.91
C PHE A 27 -6.38 2.47 -2.67
N ALA A 28 -7.37 1.83 -3.29
CA ALA A 28 -8.78 2.11 -3.02
C ALA A 28 -9.14 1.75 -1.57
N TYR A 29 -8.62 0.63 -1.06
CA TYR A 29 -8.75 0.24 0.34
C TYR A 29 -8.17 1.30 1.28
N LEU A 30 -6.95 1.80 1.03
CA LEU A 30 -6.30 2.82 1.87
C LEU A 30 -7.08 4.14 1.93
N VAL A 31 -7.66 4.57 0.81
CA VAL A 31 -8.51 5.78 0.79
C VAL A 31 -9.77 5.55 1.59
N ARG A 32 -10.44 4.40 1.39
CA ARG A 32 -11.66 4.04 2.09
C ARG A 32 -11.47 3.97 3.61
N THR A 33 -10.33 3.47 4.08
CA THR A 33 -10.03 3.39 5.52
C THR A 33 -9.45 4.69 6.08
N GLY A 34 -9.31 5.75 5.29
CA GLY A 34 -8.69 7.01 5.70
C GLY A 34 -7.18 6.92 5.97
N ALA A 35 -6.55 5.81 5.59
CA ALA A 35 -5.13 5.55 5.81
C ALA A 35 -4.24 6.38 4.85
N LEU A 36 -4.77 6.76 3.69
CA LEU A 36 -4.06 7.59 2.71
C LEU A 36 -5.00 8.63 2.09
N VAL A 37 -4.48 9.84 1.85
CA VAL A 37 -5.22 10.92 1.17
C VAL A 37 -5.48 10.55 -0.28
N GLU A 38 -6.71 10.77 -0.77
CA GLU A 38 -7.16 10.39 -2.11
C GLU A 38 -6.23 10.87 -3.24
N GLY A 39 -5.81 12.14 -3.23
CA GLY A 39 -4.91 12.68 -4.25
C GLY A 39 -3.55 11.96 -4.29
N THR A 40 -3.04 11.52 -3.14
CA THR A 40 -1.78 10.75 -3.05
C THR A 40 -2.00 9.32 -3.55
N ALA A 41 -3.09 8.68 -3.15
CA ALA A 41 -3.45 7.35 -3.61
C ALA A 41 -3.64 7.32 -5.14
N ASN A 42 -4.33 8.29 -5.73
CA ASN A 42 -4.53 8.40 -7.17
C ASN A 42 -3.21 8.59 -7.91
N ALA A 43 -2.29 9.44 -7.41
CA ALA A 43 -0.98 9.63 -8.03
C ALA A 43 -0.12 8.35 -8.04
N LEU A 44 -0.14 7.58 -6.94
CA LEU A 44 0.55 6.29 -6.83
C LEU A 44 -0.11 5.24 -7.74
N ARG A 45 -1.44 5.14 -7.72
CA ARG A 45 -2.23 4.22 -8.54
C ARG A 45 -1.96 4.43 -10.02
N THR A 46 -2.01 5.67 -10.51
CA THR A 46 -1.73 6.00 -11.92
C THR A 46 -0.29 5.63 -12.31
N GLY A 47 0.68 5.90 -11.43
CA GLY A 47 2.07 5.52 -11.67
C GLY A 47 2.27 4.01 -11.77
N CYS A 48 1.67 3.25 -10.85
CA CYS A 48 1.77 1.79 -10.85
C CYS A 48 1.07 1.18 -12.06
N ARG A 49 -0.15 1.63 -12.37
CA ARG A 49 -0.91 1.15 -13.51
C ARG A 49 -0.13 1.34 -14.81
N ARG A 50 0.46 2.52 -15.02
CA ARG A 50 1.24 2.80 -16.23
C ARG A 50 2.45 1.88 -16.39
N VAL A 51 3.15 1.55 -15.30
CA VAL A 51 4.30 0.64 -15.32
C VAL A 51 3.86 -0.82 -15.52
N LEU A 52 2.74 -1.22 -14.93
CA LEU A 52 2.25 -2.59 -14.98
C LEU A 52 1.60 -2.94 -16.32
N GLU A 53 0.86 -2.03 -16.96
CA GLU A 53 0.22 -2.26 -18.27
C GLU A 53 1.20 -2.70 -19.39
N ASP A 54 2.49 -2.42 -19.17
CA ASP A 54 3.61 -2.77 -20.02
C ASP A 54 4.07 -4.24 -19.87
N GLU A 55 3.57 -4.95 -18.87
CA GLU A 55 3.81 -6.37 -18.61
C GLU A 55 2.59 -7.20 -19.05
N PRO A 56 2.79 -8.33 -19.76
CA PRO A 56 1.68 -9.19 -20.14
C PRO A 56 1.05 -9.85 -18.90
N GLY A 57 -0.28 -9.83 -18.81
CA GLY A 57 -0.99 -10.43 -17.68
C GLY A 57 -0.75 -9.74 -16.34
N TRP A 58 -0.44 -8.43 -16.36
CA TRP A 58 -0.04 -7.68 -15.17
C TRP A 58 -1.03 -7.74 -14.00
N GLU A 59 -2.30 -8.00 -14.25
CA GLU A 59 -3.34 -8.13 -13.22
C GLU A 59 -3.08 -9.32 -12.28
N GLU A 60 -2.57 -10.42 -12.85
CA GLU A 60 -2.27 -11.68 -12.16
C GLU A 60 -0.80 -11.78 -11.73
N LEU A 61 0.04 -10.84 -12.19
CA LEU A 61 1.47 -10.79 -11.87
C LEU A 61 1.70 -10.75 -10.35
N ASP A 62 2.36 -11.77 -9.81
CA ASP A 62 2.69 -11.86 -8.39
C ASP A 62 3.74 -10.81 -7.99
N LEU A 63 3.32 -9.85 -7.17
CA LEU A 63 4.17 -8.78 -6.70
C LEU A 63 5.02 -9.18 -5.50
N ARG A 64 4.80 -10.34 -4.87
CA ARG A 64 5.61 -10.79 -3.72
C ARG A 64 7.01 -11.18 -4.16
N SER A 65 7.11 -11.88 -5.29
CA SER A 65 8.37 -12.36 -5.86
C SER A 65 8.95 -11.49 -6.98
N LEU A 66 8.18 -10.49 -7.46
CA LEU A 66 8.58 -9.64 -8.59
C LEU A 66 9.95 -8.95 -8.42
N ASP A 67 10.79 -9.02 -9.46
CA ASP A 67 11.95 -8.15 -9.59
C ASP A 67 11.51 -6.77 -10.09
N VAL A 68 11.43 -5.82 -9.15
CA VAL A 68 10.97 -4.45 -9.40
C VAL A 68 11.90 -3.72 -10.37
N ASP A 69 13.21 -3.94 -10.28
CA ASP A 69 14.18 -3.23 -11.11
C ASP A 69 14.18 -3.77 -12.54
N ALA A 70 13.98 -5.07 -12.72
CA ALA A 70 13.82 -5.67 -14.04
C ALA A 70 12.57 -5.14 -14.76
N VAL A 71 11.43 -4.99 -14.06
CA VAL A 71 10.22 -4.38 -14.64
C VAL A 71 10.47 -2.93 -15.04
N LEU A 72 11.07 -2.13 -14.17
CA LEU A 72 11.37 -0.73 -14.48
C LEU A 72 12.36 -0.57 -15.64
N ALA A 73 13.35 -1.47 -15.76
CA ALA A 73 14.26 -1.49 -16.89
C ALA A 73 13.52 -1.74 -18.22
N ARG A 74 12.57 -2.70 -18.25
CA ARG A 74 11.73 -2.98 -19.43
C ARG A 74 10.81 -1.80 -19.76
N PHE A 75 10.16 -1.22 -18.76
CA PHE A 75 9.32 -0.03 -18.91
C PHE A 75 10.10 1.15 -19.54
N ARG A 76 11.30 1.46 -19.01
CA ARG A 76 12.17 2.51 -19.55
C ARG A 76 12.64 2.20 -20.97
N ALA A 77 12.96 0.94 -21.27
CA ALA A 77 13.37 0.54 -22.61
C ALA A 77 12.23 0.74 -23.63
N ARG A 78 10.98 0.42 -23.25
CA ARG A 78 9.80 0.59 -24.10
C ARG A 78 9.44 2.05 -24.36
N HIS A 79 9.60 2.92 -23.36
CA HIS A 79 9.25 4.35 -23.45
C HIS A 79 10.44 5.27 -23.74
N ARG A 80 11.56 4.74 -24.21
CA ARG A 80 12.74 5.54 -24.55
C ARG A 80 12.41 6.52 -25.67
N GLY A 81 12.52 7.82 -25.40
CA GLY A 81 12.25 8.89 -26.37
C GLY A 81 10.81 9.38 -26.43
N GLU A 82 9.86 8.64 -25.84
CA GLU A 82 8.45 9.05 -25.75
C GLU A 82 8.18 9.87 -24.49
N LEU A 83 8.80 9.48 -23.37
CA LEU A 83 8.63 10.13 -22.09
C LEU A 83 9.89 10.92 -21.71
N ALA A 84 9.68 12.11 -21.13
CA ALA A 84 10.76 12.88 -20.54
C ALA A 84 11.40 12.11 -19.36
N GLU A 85 12.72 12.24 -19.19
CA GLU A 85 13.48 11.56 -18.12
C GLU A 85 12.91 11.82 -16.73
N ARG A 86 12.44 13.05 -16.49
CA ARG A 86 11.80 13.43 -15.23
C ARG A 86 10.51 12.63 -14.97
N SER A 87 9.74 12.34 -16.01
CA SER A 87 8.52 11.53 -15.89
C SER A 87 8.84 10.08 -15.61
N LEU A 88 9.85 9.51 -16.29
CA LEU A 88 10.34 8.15 -16.02
C LEU A 88 10.78 8.01 -14.56
N SER A 89 11.61 8.93 -14.06
CA SER A 89 12.04 8.94 -12.66
C SER A 89 10.87 9.03 -11.66
N ASN A 90 9.85 9.82 -11.99
CA ASN A 90 8.64 9.90 -11.16
C ASN A 90 7.88 8.57 -11.12
N TYR A 91 7.77 7.86 -12.24
CA TYR A 91 7.13 6.55 -12.29
C TYR A 91 7.92 5.49 -11.53
N ASP A 92 9.25 5.47 -11.67
CA ASP A 92 10.13 4.55 -10.94
C ASP A 92 9.97 4.71 -9.43
N GLN A 93 10.04 5.95 -8.94
CA GLN A 93 9.93 6.23 -7.51
C GLN A 93 8.55 5.84 -6.98
N ARG A 94 7.49 6.14 -7.73
CA ARG A 94 6.12 5.77 -7.33
C ARG A 94 5.93 4.27 -7.30
N PHE A 95 6.42 3.55 -8.31
CA PHE A 95 6.29 2.10 -8.40
C PHE A 95 7.05 1.40 -7.26
N ARG A 96 8.33 1.76 -7.05
CA ARG A 96 9.14 1.21 -5.94
C ARG A 96 8.49 1.46 -4.59
N THR A 97 8.07 2.70 -4.32
CA THR A 97 7.42 3.07 -3.06
C THR A 97 6.14 2.27 -2.85
N SER A 98 5.34 2.12 -3.89
CA SER A 98 4.05 1.41 -3.84
C SER A 98 4.22 -0.08 -3.60
N VAL A 99 5.12 -0.74 -4.33
CA VAL A 99 5.39 -2.18 -4.16
C VAL A 99 5.98 -2.46 -2.78
N ALA A 100 6.91 -1.63 -2.29
CA ALA A 100 7.47 -1.77 -0.95
C ALA A 100 6.39 -1.61 0.14
N MET A 101 5.52 -0.60 0.00
CA MET A 101 4.41 -0.37 0.93
C MET A 101 3.40 -1.52 0.91
N TYR A 102 3.10 -2.05 -0.26
CA TYR A 102 2.14 -3.15 -0.44
C TYR A 102 2.66 -4.47 0.12
N ARG A 103 3.93 -4.82 -0.15
CA ARG A 103 4.58 -6.03 0.40
C ARG A 103 4.57 -6.05 1.92
N LYS A 104 4.89 -4.93 2.56
CA LYS A 104 4.84 -4.79 4.02
C LYS A 104 3.43 -4.96 4.57
N TRP A 105 2.42 -4.40 3.89
CA TRP A 105 1.03 -4.57 4.28
C TRP A 105 0.56 -6.03 4.15
N LEU A 106 0.97 -6.73 3.09
CA LEU A 106 0.61 -8.14 2.86
C LEU A 106 1.12 -9.11 3.92
N VAL A 107 2.22 -8.77 4.61
CA VAL A 107 2.80 -9.59 5.68
C VAL A 107 2.42 -9.10 7.08
N ASP A 108 1.44 -8.19 7.16
CA ASP A 108 1.02 -7.54 8.41
C ASP A 108 2.20 -6.96 9.22
N ASP A 109 3.17 -6.35 8.52
CA ASP A 109 4.37 -5.79 9.16
C ASP A 109 3.95 -4.75 10.23
N PRO A 110 4.33 -4.92 11.51
CA PRO A 110 3.91 -4.02 12.58
C PRO A 110 4.45 -2.58 12.41
N THR A 111 5.55 -2.43 11.67
CA THR A 111 6.14 -1.14 11.29
C THR A 111 5.46 -0.49 10.09
N TRP A 112 4.56 -1.22 9.42
CA TRP A 112 3.83 -0.67 8.29
C TRP A 112 2.98 0.51 8.74
N ARG A 113 3.27 1.66 8.14
CA ARG A 113 2.42 2.84 8.19
C ARG A 113 2.26 3.32 6.75
N PRO A 114 1.05 3.71 6.33
CA PRO A 114 0.91 4.45 5.09
C PRO A 114 1.87 5.63 5.16
N ALA A 115 2.50 5.99 4.04
CA ALA A 115 3.27 7.23 3.96
C ALA A 115 2.31 8.43 4.01
N THR A 116 1.59 8.59 5.12
CA THR A 116 1.08 9.89 5.53
C THR A 116 2.32 10.73 5.67
N ARG A 117 2.51 11.68 4.75
CA ARG A 117 3.49 12.73 4.99
C ARG A 117 3.16 13.26 6.37
N ALA A 118 4.03 12.99 7.35
CA ALA A 118 4.10 13.79 8.53
C ALA A 118 4.07 15.21 7.99
N ARG A 119 2.98 15.96 8.28
CA ARG A 119 2.94 17.36 7.91
C ARG A 119 4.27 17.88 8.41
N ARG A 120 5.11 18.35 7.49
CA ARG A 120 6.25 19.15 7.89
C ARG A 120 5.56 20.39 8.43
N ASP A 121 5.26 20.38 9.72
CA ASP A 121 4.68 21.51 10.41
C ASP A 121 5.52 22.71 9.99
N GLY A 122 4.81 23.75 9.58
CA GLY A 122 5.31 24.82 8.71
C GLY A 122 6.38 25.72 9.30
N ALA A 123 7.34 25.20 10.06
CA ALA A 123 8.49 25.91 10.61
C ALA A 123 9.48 26.42 9.55
N GLY A 124 9.26 26.12 8.27
CA GLY A 124 10.15 26.49 7.16
C GLY A 124 9.54 27.38 6.10
N ARG A 125 8.28 27.82 6.20
CA ARG A 125 7.77 28.87 5.31
C ARG A 125 8.38 30.19 5.80
N ARG A 126 9.67 30.40 5.50
CA ARG A 126 10.31 31.72 5.52
C ARG A 126 9.30 32.69 4.94
N ALA A 127 8.90 33.66 5.76
CA ALA A 127 8.12 34.80 5.33
C ALA A 127 8.68 35.25 3.98
N ALA A 128 7.83 35.17 2.95
CA ALA A 128 8.16 35.82 1.69
C ALA A 128 8.49 37.27 2.06
N PRO A 129 9.63 37.84 1.62
CA PRO A 129 9.87 39.26 1.80
C PRO A 129 8.67 39.98 1.20
N GLU A 130 8.02 40.77 2.03
CA GLU A 130 6.88 41.62 1.72
C GLU A 130 7.20 42.37 0.44
N ARG A 131 6.64 41.88 -0.67
CA ARG A 131 6.83 42.46 -1.99
C ARG A 131 6.01 43.74 -1.97
N ALA A 132 6.70 44.87 -1.80
CA ALA A 132 6.14 46.21 -1.90
C ALA A 132 5.21 46.30 -3.13
N PRO A 133 4.06 46.99 -3.01
CA PRO A 133 3.10 47.09 -4.10
C PRO A 133 3.73 47.82 -5.29
N ALA A 134 3.96 47.09 -6.38
CA ALA A 134 4.29 47.70 -7.67
C ALA A 134 3.03 48.40 -8.23
N PRO A 135 3.18 49.56 -8.88
CA PRO A 135 2.07 50.39 -9.33
C PRO A 135 1.21 49.69 -10.39
N LEU A 136 -0.10 49.92 -10.28
CA LEU A 136 -1.14 49.56 -11.24
C LEU A 136 -0.75 50.00 -12.66
N GLN A 137 -0.24 49.08 -13.47
CA GLN A 137 -0.17 49.21 -14.92
C GLN A 137 -1.30 48.37 -15.51
N ALA A 138 -2.07 49.02 -16.38
CA ALA A 138 -3.31 48.55 -16.96
C ALA A 138 -3.13 47.25 -17.76
N VAL A 139 -4.06 46.32 -17.53
CA VAL A 139 -4.24 45.10 -18.33
C VAL A 139 -5.06 45.41 -19.59
N PRO A 140 -4.58 45.09 -20.81
CA PRO A 140 -5.48 44.85 -21.92
C PRO A 140 -6.05 43.43 -21.84
N ALA A 141 -7.34 43.32 -22.15
CA ALA A 141 -8.11 42.11 -22.19
C ALA A 141 -7.79 41.24 -23.42
N LEU A 142 -7.55 39.94 -23.19
CA LEU A 142 -7.78 38.79 -24.07
C LEU A 142 -7.32 37.56 -23.25
N GLY A 143 -8.12 36.55 -22.92
CA GLY A 143 -8.88 35.71 -23.83
C GLY A 143 -8.24 34.30 -23.82
N ALA A 144 -8.98 33.32 -23.29
CA ALA A 144 -8.85 31.86 -23.47
C ALA A 144 -7.72 31.07 -22.76
N ALA A 145 -8.16 29.99 -22.11
CA ALA A 145 -7.61 28.61 -22.15
C ALA A 145 -7.40 27.97 -20.76
N VAL A 146 -8.49 27.48 -20.17
CA VAL A 146 -8.47 26.39 -19.17
C VAL A 146 -8.94 25.13 -19.89
N GLY A 147 -8.07 24.12 -19.98
CA GLY A 147 -8.45 22.77 -20.43
C GLY A 147 -7.48 22.13 -21.42
N ALA A 148 -6.25 21.82 -21.00
CA ALA A 148 -5.33 20.98 -21.78
C ALA A 148 -4.28 20.29 -20.90
N ILE A 149 -4.67 19.31 -20.07
CA ILE A 149 -3.77 18.25 -19.56
C ILE A 149 -4.52 16.89 -19.50
N LEU A 150 -5.35 16.63 -20.50
CA LEU A 150 -5.78 15.29 -20.89
C LEU A 150 -5.74 15.28 -22.43
N ASP A 151 -5.29 14.17 -23.01
CA ASP A 151 -5.09 13.90 -24.44
C ASP A 151 -3.81 14.46 -25.08
N ALA A 152 -2.72 13.70 -24.96
CA ALA A 152 -1.58 13.76 -25.87
C ALA A 152 -1.48 12.45 -26.65
N ALA A 153 -2.38 12.24 -27.61
CA ALA A 153 -2.25 11.18 -28.63
C ALA A 153 -3.15 11.41 -29.86
N ARG A 154 -2.81 12.37 -30.75
CA ARG A 154 -2.85 12.16 -32.21
C ARG A 154 -2.38 13.38 -33.00
N ALA A 155 -1.67 13.07 -34.10
CA ALA A 155 -1.28 13.91 -35.24
C ALA A 155 0.07 14.62 -35.16
N SER A 156 1.07 13.90 -35.65
CA SER A 156 2.12 14.29 -36.60
C SER A 156 2.28 15.78 -36.91
N GLY A 157 3.51 16.26 -36.75
CA GLY A 157 3.98 17.55 -37.24
C GLY A 157 5.49 17.67 -37.06
N ASP A 158 6.21 17.00 -37.95
CA ASP A 158 7.52 17.34 -38.53
C ASP A 158 8.34 18.47 -37.87
N GLY A 159 9.57 18.16 -37.46
CA GLY A 159 10.48 19.14 -36.85
C GLY A 159 11.77 18.53 -36.29
N GLY A 160 12.56 17.90 -37.16
CA GLY A 160 13.96 17.55 -36.90
C GLY A 160 14.88 18.79 -36.73
N PRO A 161 16.18 18.58 -36.45
CA PRO A 161 16.87 19.08 -35.25
C PRO A 161 17.74 20.34 -35.50
N PRO A 162 18.44 20.85 -34.46
CA PRO A 162 19.87 20.52 -34.42
C PRO A 162 20.44 20.23 -33.01
N ALA A 163 21.31 19.23 -32.97
CA ALA A 163 22.43 19.09 -32.04
C ALA A 163 23.74 19.18 -32.88
N PRO A 164 24.97 19.19 -32.31
CA PRO A 164 25.36 19.18 -30.90
C PRO A 164 26.50 20.17 -30.54
N ALA A 165 26.53 20.66 -29.29
CA ALA A 165 27.73 21.23 -28.70
C ALA A 165 28.24 20.33 -27.57
N ARG A 166 29.40 19.74 -27.87
CA ARG A 166 30.23 18.85 -27.06
C ARG A 166 30.59 19.46 -25.72
N ARG A 167 30.57 18.67 -24.64
CA ARG A 167 31.54 18.83 -23.55
C ARG A 167 31.81 17.49 -22.88
N SER A 168 32.98 16.96 -23.20
CA SER A 168 33.68 15.89 -22.53
C SER A 168 34.02 16.30 -21.09
N ALA A 169 33.76 15.41 -20.12
CA ALA A 169 34.57 15.24 -18.92
C ALA A 169 34.16 13.90 -18.27
N GLU A 170 35.06 12.93 -18.41
CA GLU A 170 35.07 11.64 -17.72
C GLU A 170 35.95 11.76 -16.45
N PRO A 171 36.26 10.69 -15.69
CA PRO A 171 35.56 10.26 -14.47
C PRO A 171 36.42 10.39 -13.19
N SER A 172 35.81 10.20 -12.01
CA SER A 172 36.51 9.69 -10.82
C SER A 172 35.55 9.09 -9.81
N ALA A 173 35.65 7.76 -9.66
CA ALA A 173 35.41 7.07 -8.40
C ALA A 173 36.67 7.18 -7.51
N PRO A 174 36.60 6.97 -6.19
CA PRO A 174 36.68 5.59 -5.70
C PRO A 174 35.79 5.25 -4.48
N ALA A 175 35.76 3.94 -4.23
CA ALA A 175 35.16 3.16 -3.16
C ALA A 175 35.20 3.73 -1.72
N SER A 176 34.26 3.32 -0.87
CA SER A 176 34.64 2.75 0.44
C SER A 176 33.55 1.86 1.04
N ALA A 177 34.02 0.93 1.87
CA ALA A 177 33.36 -0.23 2.41
C ALA A 177 32.45 0.03 3.61
N ALA A 178 31.56 -0.94 3.83
CA ALA A 178 31.14 -1.56 5.09
C ALA A 178 30.82 -0.68 6.32
N THR A 179 29.69 -0.98 6.97
CA THR A 179 29.64 -1.29 8.42
C THR A 179 28.29 -1.93 8.78
N ALA A 180 28.38 -3.13 9.36
CA ALA A 180 27.32 -3.80 10.10
C ALA A 180 27.10 -3.10 11.45
N GLY A 181 25.86 -3.04 11.92
CA GLY A 181 25.57 -2.52 13.26
C GLY A 181 24.10 -2.69 13.65
N ALA A 182 23.83 -3.76 14.38
CA ALA A 182 22.63 -3.94 15.18
C ALA A 182 22.51 -2.82 16.25
N THR A 183 21.31 -2.55 16.75
CA THR A 183 20.84 -2.85 18.12
C THR A 183 19.72 -1.86 18.53
N ALA A 184 18.66 -2.43 19.11
CA ALA A 184 17.71 -1.91 20.10
C ALA A 184 17.53 -0.38 20.27
N GLY A 185 16.29 0.04 20.05
CA GLY A 185 15.72 1.27 20.60
C GLY A 185 14.25 1.04 20.94
N ALA A 186 13.99 0.30 22.01
CA ALA A 186 12.67 0.18 22.60
C ALA A 186 12.31 1.52 23.25
N THR A 187 11.60 2.39 22.52
CA THR A 187 11.00 3.58 23.12
C THR A 187 9.73 3.14 23.85
N ALA A 188 9.90 2.82 25.13
CA ALA A 188 8.80 2.78 26.08
C ALA A 188 8.21 4.19 26.19
N GLY A 189 7.22 4.49 25.34
CA GLY A 189 6.38 5.66 25.48
C GLY A 189 5.48 5.46 26.69
N ALA A 190 5.91 5.96 27.85
CA ALA A 190 5.05 6.14 29.00
C ALA A 190 4.01 7.22 28.66
N THR A 191 2.79 6.80 28.31
CA THR A 191 1.67 7.72 28.07
C THR A 191 1.17 8.26 29.40
N ALA A 192 1.39 9.55 29.62
CA ALA A 192 0.84 10.30 30.73
C ALA A 192 -0.70 10.35 30.63
N GLY A 193 -1.38 9.89 31.69
CA GLY A 193 -2.74 10.30 32.06
C GLY A 193 -3.86 10.07 31.04
N ALA A 194 -3.89 8.95 30.33
CA ALA A 194 -5.01 8.64 29.44
C ALA A 194 -6.31 8.43 30.24
N ALA A 195 -7.38 9.14 29.86
CA ALA A 195 -8.71 8.94 30.40
C ALA A 195 -9.21 7.53 30.01
N LEU A 196 -9.67 6.75 30.99
CA LEU A 196 -10.23 5.42 30.80
C LEU A 196 -11.74 5.51 30.65
N LEU A 197 -12.26 4.94 29.56
CA LEU A 197 -13.68 4.79 29.28
C LEU A 197 -14.14 3.39 29.67
N HIS A 198 -15.26 3.28 30.37
CA HIS A 198 -15.85 2.03 30.83
C HIS A 198 -16.98 1.59 29.89
N TYR A 199 -16.83 0.42 29.28
CA TYR A 199 -17.78 -0.15 28.33
C TYR A 199 -18.38 -1.46 28.87
N PRO A 200 -19.69 -1.49 29.20
CA PRO A 200 -20.34 -2.73 29.62
C PRO A 200 -20.57 -3.66 28.43
N PHE A 201 -19.83 -4.77 28.38
CA PHE A 201 -19.87 -5.75 27.30
C PHE A 201 -20.64 -7.01 27.74
N PRO A 202 -21.77 -7.37 27.09
CA PRO A 202 -22.52 -8.57 27.42
C PRO A 202 -21.83 -9.82 26.87
N LEU A 203 -21.29 -10.68 27.75
CA LEU A 203 -20.65 -11.93 27.32
C LEU A 203 -21.67 -13.06 27.13
N ARG A 204 -22.62 -13.20 28.07
CA ARG A 204 -23.65 -14.26 28.07
C ARG A 204 -24.93 -13.72 28.70
N ARG A 205 -26.03 -14.48 28.60
CA ARG A 205 -27.30 -14.12 29.26
C ARG A 205 -27.08 -13.93 30.76
N GLY A 206 -27.39 -12.74 31.27
CA GLY A 206 -27.22 -12.38 32.68
C GLY A 206 -25.79 -12.04 33.12
N LEU A 207 -24.80 -12.11 32.22
CA LEU A 207 -23.40 -11.79 32.55
C LEU A 207 -22.87 -10.67 31.64
N ARG A 208 -22.58 -9.52 32.27
CA ARG A 208 -21.90 -8.37 31.65
C ARG A 208 -20.53 -8.20 32.30
N VAL A 209 -19.54 -7.80 31.50
CA VAL A 209 -18.21 -7.41 31.98
C VAL A 209 -17.96 -5.96 31.64
N ASP A 210 -17.37 -5.21 32.56
CA ASP A 210 -16.97 -3.83 32.29
C ASP A 210 -15.53 -3.81 31.76
N LEU A 211 -15.37 -3.32 30.54
CA LEU A 211 -14.07 -3.13 29.90
C LEU A 211 -13.63 -1.68 30.08
N ALA A 212 -12.51 -1.46 30.76
CA ALA A 212 -11.88 -0.14 30.85
C ALA A 212 -10.82 0.01 29.75
N LEU A 213 -11.04 0.94 28.82
CA LEU A 213 -10.17 1.16 27.65
C LEU A 213 -9.75 2.63 27.59
N PRO A 214 -8.50 2.95 27.21
CA PRO A 214 -8.10 4.34 26.94
C PRO A 214 -8.96 4.99 25.85
N GLU A 215 -9.24 6.29 25.97
CA GLU A 215 -9.96 7.06 24.95
C GLU A 215 -9.23 7.08 23.59
N ASP A 216 -7.90 6.99 23.62
CA ASP A 216 -7.01 7.02 22.46
C ASP A 216 -6.56 5.63 21.99
N LEU A 217 -7.30 4.57 22.34
CA LEU A 217 -6.96 3.19 21.99
C LEU A 217 -6.74 3.02 20.47
N SER A 218 -5.50 2.74 20.09
CA SER A 218 -5.15 2.50 18.69
C SER A 218 -5.60 1.11 18.22
N ALA A 219 -5.80 0.96 16.90
CA ALA A 219 -6.15 -0.33 16.30
C ALA A 219 -5.11 -1.44 16.61
N ALA A 220 -3.83 -1.07 16.72
CA ALA A 220 -2.77 -2.02 17.06
C ALA A 220 -2.89 -2.51 18.51
N GLU A 221 -3.24 -1.62 19.45
CA GLU A 221 -3.49 -1.99 20.85
C GLU A 221 -4.74 -2.84 21.00
N ALA A 222 -5.81 -2.49 20.27
CA ALA A 222 -7.02 -3.30 20.22
C ALA A 222 -6.72 -4.72 19.71
N ALA A 223 -5.89 -4.88 18.67
CA ALA A 223 -5.48 -6.19 18.17
C ALA A 223 -4.67 -6.97 19.22
N ARG A 224 -3.76 -6.32 19.95
CA ARG A 224 -3.00 -6.94 21.05
C ARG A 224 -3.90 -7.38 22.20
N LEU A 225 -4.85 -6.53 22.61
CA LEU A 225 -5.85 -6.88 23.63
C LEU A 225 -6.69 -8.09 23.18
N ALA A 226 -7.15 -8.12 21.93
CA ALA A 226 -7.90 -9.25 21.39
C ALA A 226 -7.08 -10.55 21.33
N ALA A 227 -5.79 -10.48 21.01
CA ALA A 227 -4.89 -11.63 21.07
C ALA A 227 -4.70 -12.13 22.51
N PHE A 228 -4.51 -11.21 23.46
CA PHE A 228 -4.37 -11.54 24.88
C PHE A 228 -5.63 -12.20 25.45
N VAL A 229 -6.82 -11.64 25.18
CA VAL A 229 -8.10 -12.22 25.62
C VAL A 229 -8.31 -13.62 25.05
N ARG A 230 -7.94 -13.85 23.78
CA ARG A 230 -7.98 -15.20 23.18
C ARG A 230 -7.03 -16.18 23.88
N ALA A 231 -5.85 -15.75 24.28
CA ALA A 231 -4.89 -16.60 24.99
C ALA A 231 -5.37 -16.98 26.40
N LEU A 232 -6.17 -16.13 27.05
CA LEU A 232 -6.76 -16.41 28.35
C LEU A 232 -8.03 -17.27 28.28
N ALA A 233 -8.64 -17.40 27.10
CA ALA A 233 -9.87 -18.17 26.94
C ALA A 233 -9.57 -19.66 27.12
N VAL A 234 -9.95 -20.20 28.29
CA VAL A 234 -10.01 -21.65 28.50
C VAL A 234 -11.32 -22.12 27.89
N ASP A 235 -11.24 -22.84 26.78
CA ASP A 235 -12.39 -23.59 26.29
C ASP A 235 -12.66 -24.68 27.34
N PRO A 236 -13.83 -24.72 27.99
CA PRO A 236 -14.17 -25.84 28.84
C PRO A 236 -14.29 -27.06 27.93
N ALA A 237 -13.15 -27.73 27.73
CA ALA A 237 -13.06 -28.99 27.00
C ALA A 237 -14.24 -29.85 27.47
N GLY A 238 -15.12 -30.17 26.52
CA GLY A 238 -16.32 -30.95 26.82
C GLY A 238 -15.92 -32.18 27.63
N PRO A 239 -16.62 -32.49 28.74
CA PRO A 239 -16.37 -33.72 29.47
C PRO A 239 -16.44 -34.85 28.45
N GLY A 240 -15.35 -35.63 28.40
CA GLY A 240 -15.09 -36.58 27.33
C GLY A 240 -16.34 -37.35 26.92
N GLU A 241 -16.52 -37.48 25.61
CA GLU A 241 -17.37 -38.51 25.03
C GLU A 241 -17.15 -39.78 25.85
N PRO A 242 -18.17 -40.30 26.57
CA PRO A 242 -18.05 -41.60 27.17
C PRO A 242 -17.78 -42.54 26.02
N THR A 243 -16.55 -43.05 25.96
CA THR A 243 -16.13 -44.16 25.11
C THR A 243 -17.25 -45.19 25.17
N GLN A 244 -18.07 -45.20 24.13
CA GLN A 244 -19.16 -46.14 24.01
C GLN A 244 -18.46 -47.50 23.98
N PRO A 245 -18.64 -48.36 25.00
CA PRO A 245 -17.94 -49.62 25.03
C PRO A 245 -18.32 -50.39 23.78
N GLN A 246 -17.33 -50.63 22.92
CA GLN A 246 -17.45 -51.49 21.75
C GLN A 246 -18.14 -52.78 22.20
N GLN A 247 -19.36 -53.01 21.71
CA GLN A 247 -20.04 -54.29 21.91
C GLN A 247 -19.22 -55.38 21.19
N PRO A 248 -18.59 -56.31 21.93
CA PRO A 248 -17.93 -57.46 21.32
C PRO A 248 -19.00 -58.53 21.17
N GLY A 249 -19.64 -58.62 19.99
CA GLY A 249 -20.76 -59.55 19.87
C GLY A 249 -21.40 -59.78 18.50
N GLN A 250 -20.89 -59.22 17.39
CA GLN A 250 -21.31 -59.70 16.07
C GLN A 250 -20.46 -60.91 15.66
N GLN A 251 -20.84 -62.03 16.26
CA GLN A 251 -20.41 -63.38 15.97
C GLN A 251 -20.92 -63.80 14.59
N PRO A 252 -20.05 -64.16 13.63
CA PRO A 252 -20.46 -64.78 12.39
C PRO A 252 -20.60 -66.29 12.61
N ASP A 253 -21.78 -66.73 13.02
CA ASP A 253 -22.22 -68.13 12.97
C ASP A 253 -23.57 -68.13 12.23
N GLY A 254 -23.80 -68.85 11.14
CA GLY A 254 -23.06 -69.99 10.64
C GLY A 254 -23.71 -70.55 9.35
N PRO A 255 -23.55 -71.85 9.09
CA PRO A 255 -23.52 -72.41 7.73
C PRO A 255 -24.82 -73.08 7.27
N GLY A 256 -25.05 -73.01 5.96
CA GLY A 256 -25.35 -74.20 5.15
C GLY A 256 -26.80 -74.60 4.92
N ARG A 257 -26.92 -75.38 3.82
CA ARG A 257 -28.06 -76.14 3.27
C ARG A 257 -28.96 -75.32 2.34
N GLY A 258 -29.23 -75.76 1.11
CA GLY A 258 -28.94 -77.01 0.39
C GLY A 258 -29.65 -76.94 -0.95
#